data_AF-A0A063ZET2-F1
#
_entry.id   AF-A0A063ZET2-F1
#
_cell.length_a   1.000
_cell.length_b   1.000
_cell.length_c   1.000
_cell.angle_alpha   90.00
_cell.angle_beta   90.00
_cell.angle_gamma   90.00
#
_symmetry.space_group_name_H-M   'P 1'
#
loop_
_entity.id
_entity.type
_entity.pdbx_description
1 polymer ?
#
loop_
_entity_poly.entity_id
_entity_poly.type
_entity_poly.pdbx_seq_one_letter_code
_entity_poly.pdbx_strand_id
1 'polypeptide(L)'
;MIADKARFRAARKLERAAGFRLPDHVFSGAFLESLGKAIDFENLDRRTHEQLLAFFHDFMDCKCKNAPFCGCPERKFTLTIIEFRELGLDHRQISAHLLDEYGIDLYPADILSFLEDSVHMLEAIRDVAELQGREKLAENAIEHIKNIEH
;
A
#
# COMPACT_ATOMS: atom_id res chain seq x y z
N MET A 1 8.75 -3.43 6.04
CA MET A 1 7.57 -3.80 5.21
C MET A 1 7.58 -2.96 3.95
N ILE A 2 6.90 -3.37 2.86
CA ILE A 2 6.87 -2.57 1.61
C ILE A 2 6.28 -1.17 1.81
N ALA A 3 5.32 -1.03 2.73
CA ALA A 3 4.75 0.26 3.13
C ALA A 3 5.80 1.29 3.60
N ASP A 4 6.89 0.84 4.25
CA ASP A 4 7.95 1.74 4.73
C ASP A 4 8.74 2.37 3.57
N LYS A 5 8.70 1.76 2.39
CA LYS A 5 9.38 2.25 1.19
C LYS A 5 8.52 3.20 0.36
N ALA A 6 7.21 3.23 0.61
CA ALA A 6 6.25 4.04 -0.14
C ALA A 6 6.41 5.53 0.20
N ARG A 7 6.69 6.35 -0.82
CA ARG A 7 6.85 7.80 -0.68
C ARG A 7 5.71 8.55 -1.35
N PHE A 8 5.37 9.74 -0.87
CA PHE A 8 4.42 10.59 -1.58
C PHE A 8 5.16 11.52 -2.55
N ARG A 9 4.95 11.38 -3.86
CA ARG A 9 5.73 12.12 -4.88
C ARG A 9 5.63 13.63 -4.72
N ALA A 10 4.45 14.12 -4.32
CA ALA A 10 4.19 15.53 -4.13
C ALA A 10 4.48 16.01 -2.69
N ALA A 11 5.21 15.25 -1.85
CA ALA A 11 5.50 15.63 -0.46
C ALA A 11 6.07 17.06 -0.35
N ARG A 12 7.09 17.39 -1.16
CA ARG A 12 7.66 18.76 -1.17
C ARG A 12 6.70 19.85 -1.65
N LYS A 13 5.71 19.52 -2.48
CA LYS A 13 4.66 20.46 -2.87
C LYS A 13 3.70 20.68 -1.71
N LEU A 14 3.30 19.60 -1.04
CA LEU A 14 2.49 19.68 0.16
C LEU A 14 3.18 20.49 1.26
N GLU A 15 4.50 20.33 1.46
CA GLU A 15 5.24 21.14 2.44
C GLU A 15 5.12 22.64 2.20
N ARG A 16 5.19 23.07 0.93
CA ARG A 16 5.06 24.47 0.55
C ARG A 16 3.65 25.00 0.73
N ALA A 17 2.63 24.17 0.46
CA ALA A 17 1.23 24.55 0.63
C ALA A 17 0.81 24.56 2.11
N ALA A 18 1.31 23.62 2.89
CA ALA A 18 0.97 23.41 4.29
C ALA A 18 1.73 24.34 5.24
N GLY A 19 2.89 24.85 4.84
CA GLY A 19 3.73 25.71 5.66
C GLY A 19 4.52 24.96 6.75
N PHE A 20 4.51 23.62 6.74
CA PHE A 20 5.28 22.77 7.64
C PHE A 20 5.89 21.57 6.92
N ARG A 21 6.94 20.98 7.51
CA ARG A 21 7.68 19.86 6.94
C ARG A 21 6.84 18.58 6.99
N LEU A 22 6.76 17.86 5.87
CA LEU A 22 6.04 16.61 5.73
C LEU A 22 7.04 15.48 5.53
N PRO A 23 6.85 14.32 6.19
CA PRO A 23 7.69 13.17 5.91
C PRO A 23 7.54 12.72 4.45
N ASP A 24 8.62 12.23 3.86
CA ASP A 24 8.58 11.67 2.50
C ASP A 24 7.75 10.38 2.44
N HIS A 25 7.69 9.63 3.54
CA HIS A 25 7.05 8.31 3.62
C HIS A 25 5.57 8.41 3.97
N VAL A 26 4.73 7.88 3.08
CA VAL A 26 3.26 8.08 3.08
C VAL A 26 2.55 7.35 4.22
N PHE A 27 3.16 6.28 4.75
CA PHE A 27 2.62 5.54 5.90
C PHE A 27 3.32 5.86 7.23
N SER A 28 4.18 6.88 7.26
CA SER A 28 4.75 7.33 8.53
C SER A 28 3.68 7.99 9.40
N GLY A 29 3.70 7.75 10.70
CA GLY A 29 2.70 8.32 11.62
C GLY A 29 2.57 9.84 11.50
N ALA A 30 3.69 10.55 11.33
CA ALA A 30 3.67 12.01 11.13
C ALA A 30 3.00 12.41 9.81
N PHE A 31 3.12 11.62 8.73
CA PHE A 31 2.42 11.90 7.48
C PHE A 31 0.92 11.65 7.63
N LEU A 32 0.53 10.51 8.22
CA LEU A 32 -0.88 10.16 8.46
C LEU A 32 -1.59 11.18 9.36
N GLU A 33 -0.90 11.70 10.38
CA GLU A 33 -1.43 12.77 11.25
C GLU A 33 -1.57 14.10 10.47
N SER A 34 -0.59 14.40 9.63
CA SER A 34 -0.59 15.64 8.85
C SER A 34 -1.68 15.65 7.78
N LEU A 35 -1.99 14.48 7.21
CA LEU A 35 -3.07 14.33 6.26
C LEU A 35 -4.43 14.64 6.89
N GLY A 36 -4.70 14.22 8.13
CA GLY A 36 -5.96 14.58 8.80
C GLY A 36 -6.21 16.08 8.89
N LYS A 37 -5.16 16.90 8.80
CA LYS A 37 -5.19 18.38 8.77
C LYS A 37 -5.11 18.95 7.34
N ALA A 38 -4.83 18.12 6.34
CA ALA A 38 -4.56 18.47 4.94
C ALA A 38 -5.81 18.65 4.06
N ILE A 39 -6.99 18.22 4.53
CA ILE A 39 -8.23 18.31 3.76
C ILE A 39 -8.61 19.79 3.50
N ASP A 40 -8.08 20.73 4.29
CA ASP A 40 -8.27 22.18 4.12
C ASP A 40 -7.27 22.86 3.17
N PHE A 41 -6.47 22.10 2.39
CA PHE A 41 -5.54 22.73 1.45
C PHE A 41 -6.25 23.29 0.20
N GLU A 42 -6.85 24.48 0.33
CA GLU A 42 -7.48 25.24 -0.76
C GLU A 42 -6.53 25.54 -1.95
N ASN A 43 -5.21 25.33 -1.77
CA ASN A 43 -4.17 25.66 -2.75
C ASN A 43 -3.53 24.43 -3.43
N LEU A 44 -4.09 23.22 -3.28
CA LEU A 44 -3.57 22.06 -4.02
C LEU A 44 -4.02 22.05 -5.48
N ASP A 45 -3.13 21.59 -6.36
CA ASP A 45 -3.54 21.25 -7.71
C ASP A 45 -4.54 20.09 -7.68
N ARG A 46 -5.52 20.14 -8.59
CA ARG A 46 -6.65 19.19 -8.63
C ARG A 46 -6.22 17.73 -8.58
N ARG A 47 -5.15 17.38 -9.30
CA ARG A 47 -4.63 16.00 -9.34
C ARG A 47 -4.13 15.56 -7.97
N THR A 48 -3.31 16.38 -7.31
CA THR A 48 -2.80 16.05 -5.97
C THR A 48 -3.93 15.91 -4.96
N HIS A 49 -4.97 16.75 -5.07
CA HIS A 49 -6.16 16.66 -4.23
C HIS A 49 -6.94 15.35 -4.47
N GLU A 50 -7.18 14.98 -5.73
CA GLU A 50 -7.81 13.70 -6.11
C GLU A 50 -7.02 12.50 -5.58
N GLN A 51 -5.69 12.52 -5.71
CA GLN A 51 -4.81 11.46 -5.20
C GLN A 51 -4.89 11.29 -3.67
N LEU A 52 -4.93 12.39 -2.93
CA LEU A 52 -5.08 12.34 -1.48
C LEU A 52 -6.45 11.80 -1.07
N LEU A 53 -7.52 12.23 -1.74
CA LEU A 53 -8.86 11.71 -1.48
C LEU A 53 -8.95 10.20 -1.73
N ALA A 54 -8.38 9.71 -2.84
CA ALA A 54 -8.28 8.28 -3.14
C ALA A 54 -7.49 7.55 -2.04
N PHE A 55 -6.34 8.08 -1.63
CA PHE A 55 -5.53 7.52 -0.54
C PHE A 55 -6.32 7.40 0.77
N PHE A 56 -7.07 8.44 1.14
CA PHE A 56 -7.90 8.43 2.35
C PHE A 56 -8.99 7.37 2.29
N HIS A 57 -9.73 7.34 1.19
CA HIS A 57 -10.83 6.42 1.03
C HIS A 57 -10.34 4.97 1.10
N ASP A 58 -9.27 4.65 0.37
CA ASP A 58 -8.85 3.26 0.21
C ASP A 58 -8.05 2.77 1.44
N PHE A 59 -7.13 3.57 1.96
CA PHE A 59 -6.21 3.11 3.03
C PHE A 59 -6.62 3.55 4.43
N MET A 60 -7.31 4.68 4.60
CA MET A 60 -7.56 5.26 5.93
C MET A 60 -8.95 4.96 6.48
N ASP A 61 -9.87 4.41 5.68
CA ASP A 61 -11.22 4.05 6.15
C ASP A 61 -11.21 2.83 7.08
N CYS A 62 -10.99 3.06 8.38
CA CYS A 62 -11.09 2.04 9.41
C CYS A 62 -11.75 2.59 10.67
N LYS A 63 -12.46 1.73 11.40
CA LYS A 63 -13.19 2.08 12.64
C LYS A 63 -12.36 1.84 13.90
N CYS A 64 -11.05 1.71 13.77
CA CYS A 64 -10.16 1.41 14.89
C CYS A 64 -10.04 2.61 15.84
N LYS A 65 -10.02 2.36 17.15
CA LYS A 65 -9.88 3.41 18.16
C LYS A 65 -8.58 4.22 18.03
N ASN A 66 -7.52 3.58 17.56
CA ASN A 66 -6.20 4.19 17.40
C ASN A 66 -5.94 4.66 15.96
N ALA A 67 -6.98 4.77 15.11
CA ALA A 67 -6.81 5.30 13.76
C ALA A 67 -6.19 6.72 13.80
N PRO A 68 -5.23 7.04 12.92
CA PRO A 68 -4.70 6.22 11.82
C PRO A 68 -3.52 5.31 12.19
N PHE A 69 -3.09 5.27 13.45
CA PHE A 69 -1.93 4.51 13.96
C PHE A 69 -2.23 3.04 14.32
N CYS A 70 -3.30 2.46 13.76
CA CYS A 70 -3.71 1.09 14.05
C CYS A 70 -3.00 0.03 13.19
N GLY A 71 -2.19 0.45 12.21
CA GLY A 71 -1.54 -0.46 11.24
C GLY A 71 -2.46 -0.91 10.09
N CYS A 72 -3.72 -0.46 10.07
CA CYS A 72 -4.64 -0.78 8.98
C CYS A 72 -4.20 -0.19 7.62
N PRO A 73 -3.74 1.07 7.53
CA PRO A 73 -3.30 1.65 6.25
C PRO A 73 -2.20 0.82 5.59
N GLU A 74 -1.18 0.43 6.35
CA GLU A 74 -0.05 -0.37 5.86
C GLU A 74 -0.49 -1.75 5.40
N ARG A 75 -1.39 -2.40 6.14
CA ARG A 75 -1.95 -3.72 5.80
C ARG A 75 -2.79 -3.65 4.52
N LYS A 76 -3.68 -2.67 4.43
CA LYS A 76 -4.50 -2.46 3.24
C LYS A 76 -3.62 -2.19 2.02
N PHE A 77 -2.64 -1.31 2.14
CA PHE A 77 -1.67 -1.04 1.09
C PHE A 77 -0.94 -2.30 0.60
N THR A 78 -0.49 -3.12 1.54
CA THR A 78 0.20 -4.39 1.23
C THR A 78 -0.75 -5.36 0.49
N LEU A 79 -2.01 -5.47 0.92
CA LEU A 79 -3.03 -6.26 0.23
C LEU A 79 -3.33 -5.73 -1.17
N THR A 80 -3.46 -4.41 -1.33
CA THR A 80 -3.71 -3.78 -2.63
C THR A 80 -2.63 -4.10 -3.66
N ILE A 81 -1.36 -4.20 -3.26
CA ILE A 81 -0.28 -4.62 -4.17
C ILE A 81 -0.48 -6.07 -4.62
N ILE A 82 -0.86 -6.96 -3.72
CA ILE A 82 -1.17 -8.36 -4.04
C ILE A 82 -2.38 -8.42 -4.98
N GLU A 83 -3.46 -7.72 -4.65
CA GLU A 83 -4.69 -7.66 -5.46
C GLU A 83 -4.41 -7.16 -6.88
N PHE A 84 -3.63 -6.09 -7.04
CA PHE A 84 -3.22 -5.63 -8.38
C PHE A 84 -2.43 -6.68 -9.15
N ARG A 85 -1.55 -7.41 -8.46
CA ARG A 85 -0.81 -8.49 -9.09
C ARG A 85 -1.72 -9.63 -9.54
N GLU A 86 -2.67 -10.02 -8.70
CA GLU A 86 -3.67 -11.05 -9.02
C GLU A 86 -4.62 -10.62 -10.15
N LEU A 87 -4.85 -9.32 -10.32
CA LEU A 87 -5.58 -8.74 -11.46
C LEU A 87 -4.76 -8.69 -12.76
N GLY A 88 -3.51 -9.15 -12.75
CA GLY A 88 -2.66 -9.28 -13.93
C GLY A 88 -1.72 -8.10 -14.20
N LEU A 89 -1.56 -7.18 -13.25
CA LEU A 89 -0.58 -6.09 -13.40
C LEU A 89 0.83 -6.60 -13.06
N ASP A 90 1.80 -6.24 -13.89
CA ASP A 90 3.22 -6.43 -13.57
C ASP A 90 3.72 -5.37 -12.55
N HIS A 91 4.88 -5.62 -11.95
CA HIS A 91 5.48 -4.75 -10.92
C HIS A 91 5.70 -3.29 -11.38
N ARG A 92 5.88 -3.04 -12.69
CA ARG A 92 6.01 -1.67 -13.26
C ARG A 92 4.65 -1.03 -13.44
N GLN A 93 3.65 -1.78 -13.88
CA GLN A 93 2.27 -1.33 -14.00
C GLN A 93 1.70 -1.00 -12.62
N ILE A 94 1.97 -1.82 -11.60
CA ILE A 94 1.60 -1.53 -10.21
C ILE A 94 2.24 -0.22 -9.75
N SER A 95 3.56 -0.06 -9.95
CA SER A 95 4.27 1.19 -9.61
C SER A 95 3.64 2.41 -10.29
N ALA A 96 3.35 2.32 -11.59
CA ALA A 96 2.73 3.41 -12.34
C ALA A 96 1.31 3.73 -11.85
N HIS A 97 0.51 2.70 -11.56
CA HIS A 97 -0.85 2.87 -11.06
C HIS A 97 -0.88 3.49 -9.65
N LEU A 98 -0.02 3.01 -8.75
CA LEU A 98 0.15 3.59 -7.41
C LEU A 98 0.52 5.07 -7.47
N LEU A 99 1.37 5.44 -8.42
CA LEU A 99 1.80 6.81 -8.62
C LEU A 99 0.71 7.69 -9.22
N ASP A 100 -0.09 7.15 -10.14
CA ASP A 100 -1.14 7.89 -10.83
C ASP A 100 -2.36 8.12 -9.95
N GLU A 101 -2.88 7.06 -9.31
CA GLU A 101 -4.10 7.11 -8.51
C GLU A 101 -3.87 7.67 -7.12
N TYR A 102 -2.75 7.34 -6.47
CA TYR A 102 -2.52 7.68 -5.06
C TYR A 102 -1.36 8.65 -4.84
N GLY A 103 -0.63 9.02 -5.89
CA GLY A 103 0.59 9.83 -5.74
C GLY A 103 1.72 9.09 -5.00
N ILE A 104 1.61 7.76 -4.85
CA ILE A 104 2.59 6.93 -4.16
C ILE A 104 3.70 6.56 -5.13
N ASP A 105 4.91 7.05 -4.85
CA ASP A 105 6.13 6.67 -5.52
C ASP A 105 6.76 5.47 -4.80
N LEU A 106 6.81 4.34 -5.51
CA LEU A 106 7.38 3.09 -5.04
C LEU A 106 8.14 2.42 -6.18
N TYR A 107 9.39 2.02 -5.93
CA TYR A 107 10.23 1.47 -6.99
C TYR A 107 9.71 0.11 -7.46
N PRO A 108 9.69 -0.15 -8.80
CA PRO A 108 9.27 -1.44 -9.33
C PRO A 108 10.06 -2.63 -8.78
N ALA A 109 11.35 -2.45 -8.47
CA ALA A 109 12.19 -3.47 -7.86
C ALA A 109 11.73 -3.83 -6.44
N ASP A 110 11.29 -2.84 -5.65
CA ASP A 110 10.77 -3.09 -4.30
C ASP A 110 9.46 -3.87 -4.33
N ILE A 111 8.61 -3.60 -5.33
CA ILE A 111 7.36 -4.33 -5.56
C ILE A 111 7.68 -5.77 -5.98
N LEU A 112 8.60 -5.96 -6.92
CA LEU A 112 9.02 -7.30 -7.36
C LEU A 112 9.51 -8.14 -6.19
N SER A 113 10.46 -7.63 -5.39
CA SER A 113 10.97 -8.36 -4.23
C SER A 113 9.88 -8.66 -3.20
N PHE A 114 8.93 -7.76 -2.98
CA PHE A 114 7.80 -8.01 -2.08
C PHE A 114 6.88 -9.14 -2.58
N LEU A 115 6.61 -9.20 -3.89
CA LEU A 115 5.80 -10.26 -4.48
C LEU A 115 6.51 -11.61 -4.37
N GLU A 116 7.81 -11.66 -4.63
CA GLU A 116 8.65 -12.85 -4.43
C GLU A 116 8.62 -13.32 -2.97
N ASP A 117 8.86 -12.41 -2.02
CA ASP A 117 8.78 -12.71 -0.58
C ASP A 117 7.38 -13.21 -0.17
N SER A 118 6.32 -12.69 -0.80
CA SER A 118 4.94 -13.10 -0.53
C SER A 118 4.64 -14.51 -1.02
N VAL A 119 5.15 -14.89 -2.20
CA VAL A 119 5.07 -16.27 -2.69
C VAL A 119 5.76 -17.22 -1.72
N HIS A 120 7.00 -16.93 -1.31
CA HIS A 120 7.72 -17.76 -0.34
C HIS A 120 7.00 -17.91 1.00
N MET A 121 6.32 -16.85 1.45
CA MET A 121 5.51 -16.92 2.66
C MET A 121 4.29 -17.82 2.47
N LEU A 122 3.62 -17.75 1.32
CA LEU A 122 2.49 -18.63 1.01
C LEU A 122 2.93 -20.10 0.85
N GLU A 123 4.10 -20.36 0.28
CA GLU A 123 4.68 -21.70 0.21
C GLU A 123 4.91 -22.27 1.62
N ALA A 124 5.49 -21.48 2.53
CA ALA A 124 5.66 -21.88 3.91
C ALA A 124 4.31 -22.12 4.63
N ILE A 125 3.29 -21.30 4.35
CA ILE A 125 1.93 -21.49 4.88
C ILE A 125 1.32 -22.79 4.36
N ARG A 126 1.46 -23.09 3.06
CA ARG A 126 1.01 -24.35 2.44
C ARG A 126 1.66 -25.53 3.13
N ASP A 127 2.98 -25.54 3.27
CA ASP A 127 3.72 -26.67 3.84
C ASP A 127 3.29 -26.95 5.29
N VAL A 128 3.12 -25.89 6.11
CA VAL A 128 2.60 -26.02 7.48
C VAL A 128 1.14 -26.49 7.48
N ALA A 129 0.30 -26.00 6.56
CA ALA A 129 -1.10 -26.40 6.47
C ALA A 129 -1.24 -27.88 6.11
N GLU A 130 -0.45 -28.39 5.17
CA GLU A 130 -0.42 -29.81 4.77
C GLU A 130 0.00 -30.70 5.96
N LEU A 131 1.08 -30.34 6.66
CA LEU A 131 1.54 -31.07 7.85
C LEU A 131 0.49 -31.10 8.97
N GLN A 132 -0.36 -30.07 9.06
CA GLN A 132 -1.42 -29.97 10.07
C GLN A 132 -2.78 -30.52 9.58
N GLY A 133 -2.85 -31.10 8.38
CA GLY A 133 -4.10 -31.61 7.80
C GLY A 133 -5.13 -30.51 7.50
N ARG A 134 -4.70 -29.27 7.27
CA ARG A 134 -5.55 -28.12 6.95
C ARG A 134 -5.68 -27.93 5.44
N GLU A 135 -6.31 -28.91 4.78
CA GLU A 135 -6.41 -28.99 3.30
C GLU A 135 -6.90 -27.69 2.65
N LYS A 136 -8.00 -27.11 3.15
CA LYS A 136 -8.53 -25.84 2.60
C LYS A 136 -7.54 -24.67 2.66
N LEU A 137 -6.70 -24.62 3.71
CA LEU A 137 -5.71 -23.56 3.84
C LEU A 137 -4.56 -23.77 2.85
N ALA A 138 -4.14 -25.02 2.65
CA ALA A 138 -3.14 -25.38 1.65
C ALA A 138 -3.64 -25.07 0.22
N GLU A 139 -4.89 -25.44 -0.10
CA GLU A 139 -5.54 -25.13 -1.38
C GLU A 139 -5.59 -23.62 -1.65
N ASN A 140 -6.03 -22.83 -0.68
CA ASN A 140 -6.04 -21.37 -0.81
C ASN A 140 -4.64 -20.80 -1.04
N ALA A 141 -3.62 -21.31 -0.33
CA ALA A 141 -2.24 -20.86 -0.52
C ALA A 141 -1.74 -21.16 -1.94
N ILE A 142 -2.03 -22.35 -2.48
CA ILE A 142 -1.69 -22.73 -3.86
C ILE A 142 -2.36 -21.82 -4.88
N GLU A 143 -3.64 -21.49 -4.67
CA GLU A 143 -4.39 -20.58 -5.55
C GLU A 143 -3.74 -19.18 -5.59
N HIS A 144 -3.46 -18.59 -4.43
CA HIS A 144 -2.82 -17.28 -4.36
C HIS A 144 -1.39 -17.27 -4.90
N ILE A 145 -0.59 -18.33 -4.68
CA ILE A 145 0.75 -18.46 -5.31
C ILE A 145 0.63 -18.36 -6.83
N LYS A 146 -0.26 -19.16 -7.42
CA LYS A 146 -0.49 -19.16 -8.86
C LYS A 146 -0.94 -17.79 -9.37
N ASN A 147 -1.82 -17.11 -8.62
CA ASN A 147 -2.29 -15.77 -8.97
C ASN A 147 -1.21 -14.70 -8.78
N ILE A 148 -0.15 -14.92 -8.02
CA ILE A 148 0.95 -13.95 -7.89
C ILE A 148 2.05 -14.20 -8.94
N GLU A 149 2.28 -15.45 -9.33
CA GLU A 149 3.37 -15.83 -10.23
C GLU A 149 3.10 -15.62 -11.74
N HIS A 150 1.83 -15.58 -12.16
CA HIS A 150 1.42 -15.62 -13.58
C HIS A 150 1.92 -14.44 -14.45
#